data_AF-A0A844TJ08-F1
#
_entry.id   AF-A0A844TJ08-F1
#
_cell.length_a   1.000
_cell.length_b   1.000
_cell.length_c   1.000
_cell.angle_alpha   90.00
_cell.angle_beta   90.00
_cell.angle_gamma   90.00
#
_symmetry.space_group_name_H-M   'P 1'
#
loop_
_entity.id
_entity.type
_entity.pdbx_description
1 polymer ?
#
loop_
_entity_poly.entity_id
_entity_poly.type
_entity_poly.pdbx_seq_one_letter_code
_entity_poly.pdbx_strand_id
1 'polypeptide(L)'
;MRKLGDRVAVRGFPGADPTVDVIVPVEAQGSRVLCKRHNEALSPLDHRAGKMLERLLPATQYISKRRFGAALASRWVFMDGPRLEAWSAKVLAGTHAAGLNRRAGVKLDYSLNYSKVRAVIERGELEEGAGMYVLANIRPNEHGLQHTLHNNPALGAVVGIHINLAFFSFMFVLDAQRFDFDFISSQPHTYRPSVHRLYGPGGDAKLFFAWKRRPDFKQTSQGRVFWSPTGSSSAAPNFELLSGPPEIDDRTKR
;
A
#
# COMPACT_ATOMS: atom_id res chain seq x y z
N MET A 1 -20.04 12.78 -7.41
CA MET A 1 -18.59 12.59 -7.14
C MET A 1 -18.30 11.09 -7.18
N ARG A 2 -17.33 10.64 -7.98
CA ARG A 2 -16.91 9.22 -8.02
C ARG A 2 -16.17 8.87 -6.71
N LYS A 3 -16.48 7.75 -6.04
CA LYS A 3 -15.71 7.32 -4.86
C LYS A 3 -14.45 6.60 -5.33
N LEU A 4 -13.36 6.81 -4.60
CA LEU A 4 -12.15 6.00 -4.79
C LEU A 4 -12.49 4.57 -4.37
N GLY A 5 -12.41 3.61 -5.30
CA GLY A 5 -12.79 2.22 -5.04
C GLY A 5 -14.17 1.79 -5.55
N ASP A 6 -14.87 2.57 -6.38
CA ASP A 6 -16.06 2.05 -7.09
C ASP A 6 -15.67 1.16 -8.28
N ARG A 7 -14.52 1.45 -8.88
CA ARG A 7 -13.97 0.76 -10.03
C ARG A 7 -12.45 0.62 -9.90
N VAL A 8 -11.91 -0.47 -10.40
CA VAL A 8 -10.48 -0.80 -10.42
C VAL A 8 -10.07 -0.98 -11.87
N ALA A 9 -9.02 -0.27 -12.30
CA ALA A 9 -8.35 -0.66 -13.54
C ALA A 9 -7.45 -1.86 -13.24
N VAL A 10 -7.64 -2.91 -14.00
CA VAL A 10 -6.92 -4.16 -13.81
C VAL A 10 -6.46 -4.61 -15.17
N ARG A 11 -5.20 -5.06 -15.21
CA ARG A 11 -4.55 -5.53 -16.43
C ARG A 11 -4.28 -7.03 -16.28
N GLY A 12 -4.41 -7.79 -17.37
CA GLY A 12 -4.13 -9.23 -17.36
C GLY A 12 -5.29 -10.16 -16.95
N PHE A 13 -6.55 -9.73 -17.09
CA PHE A 13 -7.71 -10.63 -16.91
C PHE A 13 -7.82 -11.69 -18.03
N PRO A 14 -8.46 -12.86 -17.76
CA PRO A 14 -8.81 -13.81 -18.80
C PRO A 14 -9.68 -13.17 -19.88
N GLY A 15 -9.19 -13.17 -21.13
CA GLY A 15 -9.92 -12.64 -22.30
C GLY A 15 -9.74 -11.14 -22.56
N ALA A 16 -8.98 -10.43 -21.73
CA ALA A 16 -8.64 -9.02 -21.95
C ALA A 16 -7.28 -8.87 -22.61
N ASP A 17 -7.13 -7.83 -23.45
CA ASP A 17 -5.83 -7.45 -23.98
C ASP A 17 -4.88 -7.11 -22.82
N PRO A 18 -3.73 -7.80 -22.69
CA PRO A 18 -2.76 -7.60 -21.60
C PRO A 18 -2.08 -6.23 -21.62
N THR A 19 -2.27 -5.43 -22.67
CA THR A 19 -1.76 -4.06 -22.81
C THR A 19 -2.82 -3.01 -22.48
N VAL A 20 -4.08 -3.41 -22.34
CA VAL A 20 -5.23 -2.51 -22.12
C VAL A 20 -5.77 -2.68 -20.71
N ASP A 21 -6.03 -1.55 -20.05
CA ASP A 21 -6.66 -1.54 -18.74
C ASP A 21 -8.15 -1.86 -18.86
N VAL A 22 -8.61 -2.87 -18.14
CA VAL A 22 -10.05 -3.17 -18.00
C VAL A 22 -10.55 -2.57 -16.71
N ILE A 23 -11.56 -1.71 -16.82
CA ILE A 23 -12.20 -1.09 -15.66
C ILE A 23 -13.32 -2.02 -15.15
N VAL A 24 -13.13 -2.64 -13.99
CA VAL A 24 -14.13 -3.51 -13.36
C VAL A 24 -14.70 -2.88 -12.08
N PRO A 25 -15.96 -3.18 -11.70
CA PRO A 25 -16.47 -2.84 -10.37
C PRO A 25 -15.66 -3.54 -9.27
N VAL A 26 -15.46 -2.90 -8.11
CA VAL A 26 -14.75 -3.53 -6.97
C VAL A 26 -15.46 -4.81 -6.50
N GLU A 27 -16.79 -4.85 -6.58
CA GLU A 27 -17.61 -6.00 -6.20
C GLU A 27 -17.33 -7.23 -7.09
N ALA A 28 -16.94 -6.99 -8.35
CA ALA A 28 -16.55 -8.04 -9.29
C ALA A 28 -15.18 -8.65 -8.95
N GLN A 29 -14.31 -7.94 -8.21
CA GLN A 29 -13.07 -8.51 -7.67
C GLN A 29 -13.34 -9.33 -6.41
N GLY A 30 -14.11 -8.80 -5.44
CA GLY A 30 -14.33 -9.49 -4.16
C GLY A 30 -15.05 -10.84 -4.29
N SER A 31 -16.01 -10.95 -5.21
CA SER A 31 -16.87 -12.13 -5.37
C SER A 31 -16.21 -13.35 -6.01
N ARG A 32 -15.02 -13.20 -6.62
CA ARG A 32 -14.35 -14.28 -7.39
C ARG A 32 -13.00 -14.72 -6.85
N VAL A 33 -12.54 -14.08 -5.77
CA VAL A 33 -11.16 -14.18 -5.31
C VAL A 33 -10.97 -15.26 -4.23
N LEU A 34 -11.96 -15.47 -3.34
CA LEU A 34 -11.90 -16.50 -2.29
C LEU A 34 -13.29 -17.07 -1.98
N CYS A 35 -13.36 -18.24 -1.32
CA CYS A 35 -14.64 -18.76 -0.83
C CYS A 35 -15.25 -17.83 0.23
N LYS A 36 -16.57 -17.89 0.41
CA LYS A 36 -17.34 -17.03 1.35
C LYS A 36 -16.67 -16.91 2.72
N ARG A 37 -16.25 -18.03 3.31
CA ARG A 37 -15.58 -18.08 4.62
C ARG A 37 -14.28 -17.27 4.67
N HIS A 38 -13.43 -17.38 3.64
CA HIS A 38 -12.17 -16.64 3.59
C HIS A 38 -12.39 -15.14 3.33
N ASN A 39 -13.37 -14.80 2.48
CA ASN A 39 -13.76 -13.41 2.28
C ASN A 39 -14.29 -12.77 3.57
N GLU A 40 -15.13 -13.46 4.33
CA GLU A 40 -15.63 -12.99 5.63
C GLU A 40 -14.49 -12.79 6.63
N ALA A 41 -13.61 -13.79 6.78
CA ALA A 41 -12.48 -13.72 7.71
C ALA A 41 -11.49 -12.58 7.40
N LEU A 42 -11.33 -12.22 6.12
CA LEU A 42 -10.42 -11.17 5.68
C LEU A 42 -11.11 -9.82 5.44
N SER A 43 -12.43 -9.74 5.53
CA SER A 43 -13.19 -8.49 5.36
C SER A 43 -12.80 -7.37 6.33
N PRO A 44 -12.34 -7.62 7.57
CA PRO A 44 -11.86 -6.55 8.45
C PRO A 44 -10.63 -5.82 7.90
N LEU A 45 -9.77 -6.50 7.11
CA LEU A 45 -8.65 -5.85 6.45
C LEU A 45 -9.12 -4.89 5.35
N ASP A 46 -10.14 -5.26 4.58
CA ASP A 46 -10.71 -4.40 3.54
C ASP A 46 -11.39 -3.19 4.16
N HIS A 47 -12.14 -3.37 5.25
CA HIS A 47 -12.78 -2.27 5.94
C HIS A 47 -11.77 -1.24 6.46
N ARG A 48 -10.63 -1.72 7.01
CA ARG A 48 -9.54 -0.86 7.49
C ARG A 48 -8.82 -0.16 6.33
N ALA A 49 -8.57 -0.87 5.23
CA ALA A 49 -8.00 -0.28 4.02
C ALA A 49 -8.94 0.76 3.40
N GLY A 50 -10.25 0.50 3.37
CA GLY A 50 -11.26 1.46 2.94
C GLY A 50 -11.20 2.77 3.73
N LYS A 51 -11.16 2.70 5.07
CA LYS A 51 -10.98 3.88 5.93
C LYS A 51 -9.68 4.64 5.65
N MET A 52 -8.59 3.93 5.32
CA MET A 52 -7.33 4.55 4.93
C MET A 52 -7.46 5.28 3.59
N LEU A 53 -8.08 4.64 2.59
CA LEU A 53 -8.33 5.21 1.27
C LEU A 53 -9.25 6.44 1.32
N GLU A 54 -10.28 6.40 2.17
CA GLU A 54 -11.17 7.55 2.45
C GLU A 54 -10.40 8.77 2.98
N ARG A 55 -9.34 8.55 3.78
CA ARG A 55 -8.46 9.63 4.28
C ARG A 55 -7.46 10.10 3.24
N LEU A 56 -7.00 9.21 2.37
CA LEU A 56 -6.06 9.52 1.31
C LEU A 56 -6.73 10.36 0.20
N LEU A 57 -8.00 10.10 -0.10
CA LEU A 57 -8.72 10.75 -1.20
C LEU A 57 -8.78 12.30 -1.09
N PRO A 58 -9.13 12.92 0.06
CA PRO A 58 -9.07 14.37 0.19
C PRO A 58 -7.67 14.95 -0.01
N ALA A 59 -6.62 14.23 0.42
CA ALA A 59 -5.24 14.66 0.25
C ALA A 59 -4.82 14.62 -1.22
N THR A 60 -5.21 13.58 -1.97
CA THR A 60 -4.94 13.49 -3.41
C THR A 60 -5.76 14.50 -4.22
N GLN A 61 -7.01 14.78 -3.81
CA GLN A 61 -7.80 15.87 -4.39
C GLN A 61 -7.23 17.25 -4.07
N TYR A 62 -6.61 17.42 -2.91
CA TYR A 62 -5.98 18.66 -2.50
C TYR A 62 -4.78 18.98 -3.40
N ILE A 63 -3.85 18.03 -3.57
CA ILE A 63 -2.65 18.26 -4.38
C ILE A 63 -2.94 18.37 -5.88
N SER A 64 -4.04 17.80 -6.39
CA SER A 64 -4.36 17.82 -7.81
C SER A 64 -5.00 19.12 -8.31
N LYS A 65 -5.67 19.87 -7.45
CA LYS A 65 -6.38 21.11 -7.83
C LYS A 65 -5.46 22.31 -7.75
N ARG A 66 -5.15 22.94 -8.89
CA ARG A 66 -4.43 24.23 -8.92
C ARG A 66 -5.23 25.29 -8.16
N ARG A 67 -4.59 25.96 -7.18
CA ARG A 67 -5.21 27.05 -6.41
C ARG A 67 -4.48 28.35 -6.69
N PHE A 68 -5.23 29.42 -6.96
CA PHE A 68 -4.70 30.77 -7.14
C PHE A 68 -4.99 31.59 -5.87
N GLY A 69 -3.98 32.29 -5.34
CA GLY A 69 -4.17 33.34 -4.32
C GLY A 69 -4.29 32.92 -2.85
N ALA A 70 -4.17 31.63 -2.49
CA ALA A 70 -4.19 31.18 -1.09
C ALA A 70 -2.86 30.53 -0.70
N ALA A 71 -2.40 30.78 0.54
CA ALA A 71 -1.25 30.07 1.12
C ALA A 71 -1.50 28.56 1.10
N LEU A 72 -0.55 27.80 0.55
CA LEU A 72 -0.64 26.35 0.41
C LEU A 72 -0.43 25.70 1.78
N ALA A 73 -1.52 25.36 2.47
CA ALA A 73 -1.46 24.63 3.74
C ALA A 73 -1.25 23.12 3.51
N SER A 74 -0.14 22.56 4.00
CA SER A 74 0.13 21.11 3.89
C SER A 74 -0.97 20.26 4.53
N ARG A 75 -1.41 19.20 3.84
CA ARG A 75 -2.35 18.21 4.40
C ARG A 75 -1.61 17.02 5.00
N TRP A 76 -2.01 16.57 6.18
CA TRP A 76 -1.38 15.43 6.86
C TRP A 76 -2.34 14.25 6.89
N VAL A 77 -1.84 13.06 6.53
CA VAL A 77 -2.58 11.80 6.54
C VAL A 77 -1.77 10.80 7.34
N PHE A 78 -2.40 10.20 8.36
CA PHE A 78 -1.77 9.16 9.18
C PHE A 78 -2.22 7.78 8.71
N MET A 79 -1.25 6.91 8.48
CA MET A 79 -1.42 5.54 8.00
C MET A 79 -0.77 4.53 8.97
N ASP A 80 -1.40 3.37 9.09
CA ASP A 80 -0.86 2.22 9.81
C ASP A 80 -0.11 1.33 8.81
N GLY A 81 1.22 1.45 8.79
CA GLY A 81 2.08 0.76 7.84
C GLY A 81 1.94 -0.77 7.90
N PRO A 82 2.04 -1.40 9.07
CA PRO A 82 1.83 -2.85 9.21
C PRO A 82 0.46 -3.32 8.70
N ARG A 83 -0.61 -2.56 8.94
CA ARG A 83 -1.93 -2.91 8.39
C ARG A 83 -1.99 -2.77 6.87
N LEU A 84 -1.32 -1.78 6.30
CA LEU A 84 -1.20 -1.62 4.85
C LEU A 84 -0.43 -2.80 4.22
N GLU A 85 0.63 -3.28 4.85
CA GLU A 85 1.36 -4.48 4.40
C GLU A 85 0.49 -5.74 4.48
N ALA A 86 -0.24 -5.95 5.58
CA ALA A 86 -1.18 -7.08 5.70
C ALA A 86 -2.29 -7.03 4.64
N TRP A 87 -2.84 -5.84 4.38
CA TRP A 87 -3.79 -5.65 3.28
C TRP A 87 -3.15 -5.96 1.92
N SER A 88 -1.92 -5.52 1.69
CA SER A 88 -1.20 -5.78 0.43
C SER A 88 -0.91 -7.27 0.22
N ALA A 89 -0.56 -8.00 1.28
CA ALA A 89 -0.41 -9.46 1.25
C ALA A 89 -1.73 -10.16 0.89
N LYS A 90 -2.86 -9.66 1.39
CA LYS A 90 -4.18 -10.14 0.99
C LYS A 90 -4.45 -9.87 -0.49
N VAL A 91 -4.21 -8.64 -0.98
CA VAL A 91 -4.40 -8.30 -2.40
C VAL A 91 -3.53 -9.22 -3.27
N LEU A 92 -2.25 -9.40 -2.93
CA LEU A 92 -1.34 -10.34 -3.58
C LEU A 92 -1.93 -11.75 -3.70
N ALA A 93 -2.36 -12.34 -2.58
CA ALA A 93 -2.94 -13.68 -2.57
C ALA A 93 -4.24 -13.76 -3.36
N GLY A 94 -5.05 -12.71 -3.30
CA GLY A 94 -6.31 -12.64 -4.01
C GLY A 94 -6.14 -12.53 -5.53
N THR A 95 -5.26 -11.64 -5.97
CA THR A 95 -4.88 -11.46 -7.39
C THR A 95 -4.26 -12.75 -7.95
N HIS A 96 -3.42 -13.44 -7.17
CA HIS A 96 -2.87 -14.74 -7.54
C HIS A 96 -3.96 -15.82 -7.67
N ALA A 97 -4.83 -15.97 -6.66
CA ALA A 97 -5.91 -16.96 -6.65
C ALA A 97 -6.92 -16.76 -7.79
N ALA A 98 -7.16 -15.50 -8.18
CA ALA A 98 -7.99 -15.16 -9.34
C ALA A 98 -7.33 -15.49 -10.69
N GLY A 99 -6.08 -15.98 -10.72
CA GLY A 99 -5.39 -16.35 -11.94
C GLY A 99 -5.01 -15.16 -12.82
N LEU A 100 -4.78 -13.99 -12.21
CA LEU A 100 -4.43 -12.75 -12.93
C LEU A 100 -2.93 -12.64 -13.27
N ASN A 101 -2.17 -13.69 -12.98
CA ASN A 101 -0.81 -13.86 -13.49
C ASN A 101 -0.87 -14.21 -14.98
N ARG A 102 -0.88 -13.18 -15.84
CA ARG A 102 -0.80 -13.35 -17.29
C ARG A 102 0.26 -12.45 -17.90
N ARG A 103 0.92 -12.97 -18.93
CA ARG A 103 1.82 -12.19 -19.80
C ARG A 103 1.44 -12.46 -21.24
N ALA A 104 1.18 -11.39 -22.02
CA ALA A 104 0.73 -11.52 -23.40
C ALA A 104 -0.53 -12.44 -23.55
N GLY A 105 -1.46 -12.42 -22.58
CA GLY A 105 -2.66 -13.26 -22.56
C GLY A 105 -2.45 -14.69 -22.04
N VAL A 106 -1.20 -15.16 -21.95
CA VAL A 106 -0.84 -16.50 -21.47
C VAL A 106 -0.82 -16.52 -19.95
N LYS A 107 -1.51 -17.48 -19.33
CA LYS A 107 -1.46 -17.72 -17.89
C LYS A 107 -0.06 -18.21 -17.51
N LEU A 108 0.55 -17.53 -16.54
CA LEU A 108 1.80 -17.96 -15.94
C LEU A 108 1.48 -18.83 -14.72
N ASP A 109 2.04 -20.03 -14.68
CA ASP A 109 1.86 -20.98 -13.58
C ASP A 109 2.92 -20.78 -12.49
N TYR A 110 2.94 -19.56 -11.93
CA TYR A 110 3.89 -19.21 -10.89
C TYR A 110 3.30 -19.44 -9.51
N SER A 111 4.06 -20.09 -8.65
CA SER A 111 3.63 -20.41 -7.28
C SER A 111 3.68 -19.19 -6.36
N LEU A 112 2.72 -19.10 -5.43
CA LEU A 112 2.74 -18.13 -4.34
C LEU A 112 2.98 -18.85 -3.00
N ASN A 113 3.90 -18.32 -2.19
CA ASN A 113 4.12 -18.85 -0.85
C ASN A 113 3.03 -18.38 0.13
N TYR A 114 1.92 -19.13 0.18
CA TYR A 114 0.80 -18.84 1.07
C TYR A 114 1.16 -18.89 2.57
N SER A 115 2.20 -19.65 2.96
CA SER A 115 2.66 -19.67 4.35
C SER A 115 3.27 -18.33 4.77
N LYS A 116 4.06 -17.69 3.88
CA LYS A 116 4.57 -16.33 4.07
C LYS A 116 3.41 -15.32 4.11
N VAL A 117 2.47 -15.37 3.16
CA VAL A 117 1.28 -14.50 3.16
C VAL A 117 0.54 -14.56 4.49
N ARG A 118 0.29 -15.77 4.99
CA ARG A 118 -0.39 -16.00 6.26
C ARG A 118 0.37 -15.38 7.42
N ALA A 119 1.70 -15.55 7.47
CA ALA A 119 2.55 -14.94 8.49
C ALA A 119 2.44 -13.41 8.53
N VAL A 120 2.41 -12.75 7.35
CA VAL A 120 2.22 -11.30 7.26
C VAL A 120 0.85 -10.90 7.81
N ILE A 121 -0.22 -11.58 7.38
CA ILE A 121 -1.59 -11.23 7.75
C ILE A 121 -1.85 -11.43 9.25
N GLU A 122 -1.44 -12.58 9.80
CA GLU A 122 -1.75 -12.94 11.19
C GLU A 122 -0.80 -12.29 12.19
N ARG A 123 0.50 -12.19 11.85
CA ARG A 123 1.55 -11.81 12.80
C ARG A 123 2.30 -10.54 12.42
N GLY A 124 2.15 -10.06 11.19
CA GLY A 124 2.94 -8.94 10.67
C GLY A 124 4.42 -9.31 10.48
N GLU A 125 4.71 -10.60 10.33
CA GLU A 125 6.06 -11.12 10.19
C GLU A 125 6.51 -11.04 8.73
N LEU A 126 7.63 -10.35 8.52
CA LEU A 126 8.31 -10.21 7.22
C LEU A 126 9.80 -10.28 7.49
N GLU A 127 10.50 -11.06 6.67
CA GLU A 127 11.97 -11.12 6.69
C GLU A 127 12.61 -9.76 6.41
N GLU A 128 13.92 -9.65 6.66
CA GLU A 128 14.67 -8.45 6.34
C GLU A 128 14.64 -8.18 4.83
N GLY A 129 14.48 -6.91 4.43
CA GLY A 129 14.29 -6.52 3.04
C GLY A 129 12.89 -6.78 2.48
N ALA A 130 12.03 -7.54 3.15
CA ALA A 130 10.64 -7.72 2.73
C ALA A 130 9.73 -6.64 3.33
N GLY A 131 8.64 -6.31 2.63
CA GLY A 131 7.67 -5.29 3.04
C GLY A 131 7.47 -4.19 2.01
N MET A 132 7.07 -3.02 2.50
CA MET A 132 6.64 -1.91 1.66
C MET A 132 7.79 -1.01 1.21
N TYR A 133 7.88 -0.79 -0.09
CA TYR A 133 8.74 0.19 -0.75
C TYR A 133 7.86 1.24 -1.40
N VAL A 134 7.85 2.46 -0.87
CA VAL A 134 7.10 3.57 -1.46
C VAL A 134 7.90 4.17 -2.61
N LEU A 135 7.27 4.29 -3.77
CA LEU A 135 7.89 4.75 -5.00
C LEU A 135 7.67 6.26 -5.16
N ALA A 136 8.72 7.02 -5.45
CA ALA A 136 8.71 8.48 -5.31
C ALA A 136 7.93 9.24 -6.39
N ASN A 137 7.59 8.60 -7.52
CA ASN A 137 6.94 9.30 -8.62
C ASN A 137 6.29 8.29 -9.56
N ILE A 138 4.98 8.11 -9.41
CA ILE A 138 4.19 7.51 -10.47
C ILE A 138 3.12 8.53 -10.83
N ARG A 139 2.98 8.78 -12.14
CA ARG A 139 1.99 9.69 -12.69
C ARG A 139 0.63 9.39 -12.06
N PRO A 140 -0.21 10.40 -11.83
CA PRO A 140 -1.53 10.18 -11.25
C PRO A 140 -2.24 9.09 -12.05
N ASN A 141 -2.58 7.99 -11.38
CA ASN A 141 -3.39 6.97 -12.01
C ASN A 141 -4.83 7.50 -12.10
N GLU A 142 -5.29 7.78 -13.32
CA GLU A 142 -6.65 8.25 -13.59
C GLU A 142 -7.73 7.25 -13.16
N HIS A 143 -7.36 5.99 -12.96
CA HIS A 143 -8.28 4.90 -12.67
C HIS A 143 -8.40 4.56 -11.18
N GLY A 144 -7.74 5.31 -10.28
CA GLY A 144 -7.94 5.22 -8.84
C GLY A 144 -7.17 4.09 -8.14
N LEU A 145 -7.39 2.83 -8.51
CA LEU A 145 -6.65 1.67 -8.00
C LEU A 145 -6.19 0.79 -9.17
N GLN A 146 -4.91 0.42 -9.17
CA GLN A 146 -4.30 -0.59 -10.05
C GLN A 146 -3.36 -1.45 -9.23
N HIS A 147 -3.19 -2.70 -9.62
CA HIS A 147 -2.16 -3.56 -9.05
C HIS A 147 -1.58 -4.52 -10.08
N THR A 148 -0.33 -4.93 -9.89
CA THR A 148 0.38 -5.84 -10.80
C THR A 148 1.26 -6.79 -9.99
N LEU A 149 1.16 -8.09 -10.28
CA LEU A 149 1.98 -9.10 -9.62
C LEU A 149 3.43 -9.01 -10.10
N HIS A 150 4.36 -9.09 -9.14
CA HIS A 150 5.79 -9.18 -9.41
C HIS A 150 6.24 -10.62 -9.22
N ASN A 151 6.89 -11.13 -10.26
CA ASN A 151 7.23 -12.52 -10.41
C ASN A 151 8.74 -12.68 -10.58
N ASN A 152 9.30 -13.77 -10.06
CA ASN A 152 10.64 -14.24 -10.37
C ASN A 152 10.54 -15.40 -11.37
N PRO A 153 10.84 -15.18 -12.67
CA PRO A 153 10.73 -16.22 -13.70
C PRO A 153 11.68 -17.39 -13.48
N ALA A 154 12.90 -17.13 -12.96
CA ALA A 154 13.90 -18.17 -12.73
C ALA A 154 13.44 -19.18 -11.67
N LEU A 155 12.61 -18.74 -10.71
CA LEU A 155 12.06 -19.56 -9.64
C LEU A 155 10.61 -19.98 -9.87
N GLY A 156 9.97 -19.52 -10.95
CA GLY A 156 8.55 -19.74 -11.19
C GLY A 156 7.66 -19.31 -10.02
N ALA A 157 7.96 -18.15 -9.43
CA ALA A 157 7.34 -17.72 -8.17
C ALA A 157 6.82 -16.29 -8.21
N VAL A 158 5.71 -16.03 -7.53
CA VAL A 158 5.22 -14.69 -7.23
C VAL A 158 5.87 -14.20 -5.94
N VAL A 159 6.53 -13.05 -6.00
CA VAL A 159 7.40 -12.53 -4.93
C VAL A 159 6.96 -11.17 -4.39
N GLY A 160 6.01 -10.50 -5.05
CA GLY A 160 5.46 -9.24 -4.59
C GLY A 160 4.29 -8.74 -5.42
N ILE A 161 3.81 -7.55 -5.07
CA ILE A 161 2.76 -6.85 -5.80
C ILE A 161 3.05 -5.35 -5.82
N HIS A 162 2.92 -4.74 -6.99
CA HIS A 162 2.91 -3.30 -7.16
C HIS A 162 1.48 -2.80 -7.01
N ILE A 163 1.24 -1.79 -6.18
CA ILE A 163 -0.08 -1.20 -5.97
C ILE A 163 0.00 0.31 -6.24
N ASN A 164 -0.84 0.79 -7.14
CA ASN A 164 -1.03 2.21 -7.46
C ASN A 164 -2.39 2.67 -6.95
N LEU A 165 -2.38 3.65 -6.05
CA LEU A 165 -3.53 4.30 -5.44
C LEU A 165 -3.54 5.79 -5.78
N ALA A 166 -4.10 6.15 -6.94
CA ALA A 166 -4.10 7.51 -7.48
C ALA A 166 -2.69 8.14 -7.55
N PHE A 167 -2.31 8.95 -6.55
CA PHE A 167 -1.01 9.65 -6.45
C PHE A 167 -0.02 8.96 -5.50
N PHE A 168 -0.41 7.84 -4.91
CA PHE A 168 0.43 7.08 -3.99
C PHE A 168 0.69 5.70 -4.60
N SER A 169 1.96 5.33 -4.70
CA SER A 169 2.35 4.05 -5.27
C SER A 169 3.39 3.37 -4.41
N PHE A 170 3.26 2.06 -4.27
CA PHE A 170 4.22 1.28 -3.51
C PHE A 170 4.30 -0.15 -4.02
N MET A 171 5.48 -0.75 -3.86
CA MET A 171 5.71 -2.17 -4.01
C MET A 171 5.59 -2.83 -2.64
N PHE A 172 4.86 -3.94 -2.57
CA PHE A 172 4.92 -4.86 -1.45
C PHE A 172 5.72 -6.09 -1.85
N VAL A 173 6.88 -6.27 -1.23
CA VAL A 173 7.76 -7.44 -1.41
C VAL A 173 7.43 -8.47 -0.33
N LEU A 174 7.00 -9.66 -0.74
CA LEU A 174 6.70 -10.77 0.17
C LEU A 174 7.95 -11.59 0.52
N ASP A 175 8.83 -11.80 -0.48
CA ASP A 175 9.99 -12.67 -0.38
C ASP A 175 11.22 -11.95 -0.96
N ALA A 176 11.97 -11.29 -0.09
CA ALA A 176 13.11 -10.46 -0.48
C ALA A 176 14.27 -11.31 -1.02
N GLN A 177 14.47 -12.52 -0.51
CA GLN A 177 15.51 -13.41 -0.99
C GLN A 177 15.30 -13.84 -2.45
N ARG A 178 14.04 -13.85 -2.88
CA ARG A 178 13.63 -14.22 -4.24
C ARG A 178 13.24 -13.02 -5.09
N PHE A 179 13.30 -11.81 -4.55
CA PHE A 179 12.89 -10.61 -5.27
C PHE A 179 14.03 -10.07 -6.12
N ASP A 180 13.73 -9.76 -7.37
CA ASP A 180 14.65 -9.02 -8.24
C ASP A 180 14.55 -7.52 -7.92
N PHE A 181 15.54 -7.02 -7.18
CA PHE A 181 15.58 -5.63 -6.75
C PHE A 181 15.97 -4.65 -7.85
N ASP A 182 16.34 -5.09 -9.05
CA ASP A 182 16.71 -4.18 -10.14
C ASP A 182 15.54 -3.25 -10.50
N PHE A 183 14.30 -3.76 -10.49
CA PHE A 183 13.11 -2.95 -10.71
C PHE A 183 12.96 -1.83 -9.68
N ILE A 184 13.07 -2.16 -8.38
CA ILE A 184 12.92 -1.17 -7.31
C ILE A 184 14.10 -0.19 -7.33
N SER A 185 15.31 -0.68 -7.55
CA SER A 185 16.54 0.12 -7.59
C SER A 185 16.58 1.09 -8.77
N SER A 186 15.89 0.77 -9.87
CA SER A 186 15.74 1.67 -11.02
C SER A 186 14.82 2.87 -10.75
N GLN A 187 14.09 2.88 -9.64
CA GLN A 187 13.16 3.95 -9.27
C GLN A 187 13.56 4.58 -7.94
N PRO A 188 13.44 5.90 -7.78
CA PRO A 188 13.61 6.51 -6.46
C PRO A 188 12.54 5.95 -5.51
N HIS A 189 12.97 5.37 -4.41
CA HIS A 189 12.08 4.67 -3.48
C HIS A 189 12.51 4.90 -2.03
N THR A 190 11.64 4.52 -1.11
CA THR A 190 11.97 4.45 0.31
C THR A 190 11.34 3.20 0.91
N TYR A 191 12.16 2.39 1.56
CA TYR A 191 11.70 1.23 2.32
C TYR A 191 11.06 1.69 3.63
N ARG A 192 9.78 1.33 3.85
CA ARG A 192 8.98 1.64 5.05
C ARG A 192 9.21 3.07 5.58
N PRO A 193 8.93 4.11 4.77
CA PRO A 193 9.19 5.48 5.19
C PRO A 193 8.33 5.83 6.41
N SER A 194 8.86 6.58 7.37
CA SER A 194 8.02 7.21 8.41
C SER A 194 7.18 8.34 7.84
N VAL A 195 7.67 9.01 6.80
CA VAL A 195 6.97 10.10 6.10
C VAL A 195 7.19 9.98 4.59
N HIS A 196 6.14 10.09 3.81
CA HIS A 196 6.20 10.26 2.36
C HIS A 196 5.48 11.57 1.97
N ARG A 197 6.02 12.28 0.98
CA ARG A 197 5.46 13.56 0.53
C ARG A 197 4.87 13.39 -0.86
N LEU A 198 3.62 13.82 -1.00
CA LEU A 198 2.94 13.95 -2.27
C LEU A 198 2.99 15.42 -2.69
N TYR A 199 3.30 15.66 -3.96
CA TYR A 199 3.39 16.99 -4.54
C TYR A 199 2.41 17.13 -5.70
N GLY A 200 1.82 18.30 -5.84
CA GLY A 200 1.02 18.64 -7.01
C GLY A 200 0.72 20.14 -7.11
N PRO A 201 0.00 20.55 -8.17
CA PRO A 201 -0.34 21.96 -8.41
C PRO A 201 -1.12 22.65 -7.28
N GLY A 202 -1.76 21.87 -6.41
CA GLY A 202 -2.54 22.36 -5.28
C GLY A 202 -1.79 22.45 -3.95
N GLY A 203 -0.50 22.08 -3.90
CA GLY A 203 0.33 22.09 -2.71
C GLY A 203 0.97 20.74 -2.40
N ASP A 204 1.36 20.54 -1.14
CA ASP A 204 1.91 19.27 -0.65
C ASP A 204 0.96 18.55 0.33
N ALA A 205 1.03 17.23 0.31
CA ALA A 205 0.45 16.38 1.35
C ALA A 205 1.52 15.46 1.93
N LYS A 206 1.46 15.23 3.24
CA LYS A 206 2.39 14.39 3.99
C LYS A 206 1.66 13.17 4.49
N LEU A 207 2.16 12.01 4.11
CA LEU A 207 1.72 10.70 4.54
C LEU A 207 2.64 10.24 5.67
N PHE A 208 2.13 10.14 6.89
CA PHE A 208 2.86 9.65 8.05
C PHE A 208 2.52 8.19 8.26
N PHE A 209 3.52 7.33 8.35
CA PHE A 209 3.33 5.90 8.57
C PHE A 209 3.79 5.54 9.99
N ALA A 210 2.87 4.99 10.76
CA ALA A 210 3.20 4.32 12.01
C ALA A 210 3.70 2.91 11.70
N TRP A 211 4.92 2.61 12.12
CA TRP A 211 5.52 1.28 12.03
C TRP A 211 5.67 0.71 13.43
N LYS A 212 5.39 -0.59 13.62
CA LYS A 212 5.83 -1.26 14.85
C LYS A 212 7.35 -1.17 14.92
N ARG A 213 7.88 -0.71 16.04
CA ARG A 213 9.32 -0.60 16.28
C ARG A 213 9.92 -2.00 16.12
N ARG A 214 10.71 -2.21 15.09
CA ARG A 214 11.51 -3.42 14.92
C ARG A 214 12.75 -3.31 15.80
N PRO A 215 13.02 -4.27 16.71
CA PRO A 215 14.18 -4.20 17.61
C PRO A 215 15.54 -4.22 16.85
N ASP A 216 15.53 -4.63 15.59
CA ASP A 216 16.68 -4.84 14.71
C ASP A 216 16.91 -3.73 13.67
N PHE A 217 16.03 -2.71 13.58
CA PHE A 217 16.20 -1.65 12.58
C PHE A 217 17.35 -0.69 12.97
N LYS A 218 18.56 -0.99 12.48
CA LYS A 218 19.64 -0.01 12.42
C LYS A 218 19.29 1.00 11.33
N GLN A 219 18.85 2.19 11.73
CA GLN A 219 18.70 3.32 10.82
C GLN A 219 20.02 3.53 10.09
N THR A 220 20.09 3.14 8.81
CA THR A 220 21.29 3.35 8.02
C THR A 220 21.43 4.86 7.81
N SER A 221 22.58 5.39 8.21
CA SER A 221 22.91 6.82 8.26
C SER A 221 22.96 7.52 6.89
N GLN A 222 22.50 6.87 5.81
CA GLN A 222 22.50 7.42 4.46
C GLN A 222 21.14 7.97 4.00
N GLY A 223 20.08 7.83 4.80
CA GLY A 223 18.86 8.62 4.64
C GLY A 223 18.94 9.92 5.44
N ARG A 224 19.63 10.97 4.92
CA ARG A 224 19.57 12.31 5.53
C ARG A 224 18.13 12.84 5.49
N VAL A 225 17.39 12.63 6.57
CA VAL A 225 16.21 13.43 6.89
C VAL A 225 16.72 14.78 7.42
N PHE A 226 16.81 15.79 6.55
CA PHE A 226 17.00 17.16 7.02
C PHE A 226 15.68 17.62 7.67
N TRP A 227 15.66 17.65 8.99
CA TRP A 227 14.76 18.50 9.76
C TRP A 227 15.60 19.68 10.25
N SER A 228 15.43 20.87 9.67
CA SER A 228 15.90 22.12 10.25
C SER A 228 14.68 22.95 10.62
N PRO A 229 14.37 23.13 11.93
CA PRO A 229 13.38 24.10 12.36
C PRO A 229 14.08 25.46 12.50
N THR A 230 14.37 26.11 11.38
CA THR A 230 14.67 27.55 11.37
C THR A 230 13.56 28.24 10.60
N GLY A 231 12.43 28.38 11.28
CA GLY A 231 11.25 29.08 10.80
C GLY A 231 10.33 29.30 12.00
N SER A 232 10.51 30.42 12.68
CA SER A 232 9.67 30.88 13.77
C SER A 232 8.22 31.00 13.31
N SER A 233 7.39 30.04 13.71
CA SER A 233 5.94 30.12 13.60
C SER A 233 5.36 29.40 14.82
N SER A 234 4.87 30.20 15.77
CA SER A 234 4.45 29.85 17.11
C SER A 234 3.07 29.17 17.16
N ALA A 235 2.95 27.98 16.59
CA ALA A 235 1.82 27.10 16.87
C ALA A 235 2.27 25.64 16.75
N ALA A 236 2.83 25.10 17.83
CA ALA A 236 2.93 23.66 17.97
C ALA A 236 1.50 23.11 18.10
N PRO A 237 1.02 22.24 17.19
CA PRO A 237 -0.26 21.58 17.40
C PRO A 237 -0.12 20.65 18.61
N ASN A 238 -1.05 20.74 19.56
CA ASN A 238 -1.16 19.81 20.68
C ASN A 238 -1.25 18.37 20.16
N PHE A 239 -0.32 17.53 20.58
CA PHE A 239 -0.29 16.12 20.25
C PHE A 239 -1.14 15.35 21.26
N GLU A 240 -2.16 14.64 20.79
CA GLU A 240 -2.80 13.58 21.56
C GLU A 240 -2.42 12.24 20.90
N LEU A 241 -1.60 11.45 21.59
CA LEU A 241 -1.27 10.08 21.20
C LEU A 241 -2.50 9.21 21.44
N LEU A 242 -3.34 9.03 20.41
CA LEU A 242 -4.49 8.12 20.47
C LEU A 242 -4.05 6.66 20.29
N SER A 243 -3.35 6.13 21.28
CA SER A 243 -3.33 4.71 21.64
C SER A 243 -2.46 4.50 22.89
N GLY A 244 -3.06 4.63 24.07
CA GLY A 244 -2.61 3.84 25.20
C GLY A 244 -2.80 2.35 24.91
N PRO A 245 -2.04 1.45 25.57
CA PRO A 245 -2.29 0.02 25.46
C PRO A 245 -3.75 -0.29 25.86
N PRO A 246 -4.41 -1.28 25.24
CA PRO A 246 -5.75 -1.68 25.66
C PRO A 246 -5.73 -2.07 27.14
N GLU A 247 -6.65 -1.52 27.94
CA GLU A 247 -6.94 -2.02 29.28
C GLU A 247 -7.33 -3.50 29.16
N ILE A 248 -6.57 -4.35 29.85
CA ILE A 248 -6.92 -5.75 30.04
C ILE A 248 -7.97 -5.76 31.16
N ASP A 249 -9.23 -5.99 30.79
CA ASP A 249 -10.31 -6.20 31.75
C ASP A 249 -10.13 -7.58 32.41
N ASP A 250 -9.64 -7.60 33.64
CA ASP A 250 -9.29 -8.80 34.41
C ASP A 250 -10.52 -9.48 35.07
N ARG A 251 -11.72 -9.30 34.50
CA ARG A 251 -12.99 -9.77 35.08
C ARG A 251 -13.37 -11.23 34.76
N THR A 252 -12.50 -12.01 34.16
CA THR A 252 -12.70 -13.48 34.00
C THR A 252 -11.79 -14.29 34.91
N LYS A 253 -11.86 -14.00 36.21
CA LYS A 253 -11.52 -14.96 37.27
C LYS A 253 -12.59 -14.94 38.35
N ARG A 254 -13.62 -15.76 38.16
CA ARG A 254 -14.40 -16.48 39.18
C ARG A 254 -15.25 -17.53 38.49
#